data_AF-A0A359DDC6-F1
#
_entry.id   AF-A0A359DDC6-F1
#
_cell.length_a   1.000
_cell.length_b   1.000
_cell.length_c   1.000
_cell.angle_alpha   90.00
_cell.angle_beta   90.00
_cell.angle_gamma   90.00
#
_symmetry.space_group_name_H-M   'P 1'
#
loop_
_entity.id
_entity.type
_entity.pdbx_description
1 polymer ?
#
loop_
_entity_poly.entity_id
_entity_poly.type
_entity_poly.pdbx_seq_one_letter_code
_entity_poly.pdbx_strand_id
1 'polypeptide(L)'
;EHVWELKQIQFDYFFFDENCSYRLLELLEIARPGIELTDGFPITAIPTDTVRAIKDAGLVERIDYRPSRERELLARTEPLSRAEQDWLLRLSADPAQQHTAEFQALPPERRALIQDAAFRLLRYRATGEARDPATAQRSFALLQAINQNPPPLLDIERPGLPEIGHESRTWQLGAGSRDDRAFAEYGLRMAYHDLSDNAYGFPLGAQIEILQLKLRQYENNHWQLQRLDLASIRSFTPRNHVLKPWSWQVAGGLERVLGEHGDEVLVGHINGGAGATWQLADEVLGFALGTVRVEHNQDFAAFIAPAAGFNSGLLWRNPAGNLLLEAKGDYFHNGEVRRSLSLSQQWEISRNLGLRLAAKREFSQLASPQNELLLELKWYHY
;
A
#
# COMPACT_ATOMS: atom_id res chain seq x y z
N GLU A 1 34.01 0.08 -11.74
CA GLU A 1 34.35 -1.35 -11.61
C GLU A 1 33.43 -2.11 -10.64
N HIS A 2 33.10 -1.57 -9.46
CA HIS A 2 32.33 -2.31 -8.44
C HIS A 2 30.89 -2.74 -8.80
N VAL A 3 30.12 -1.96 -9.58
CA VAL A 3 28.76 -2.39 -10.01
C VAL A 3 28.80 -3.61 -10.95
N TRP A 4 29.89 -3.78 -11.71
CA TRP A 4 30.09 -4.95 -12.58
C TRP A 4 30.50 -6.19 -11.78
N GLU A 5 31.23 -6.01 -10.68
CA GLU A 5 31.62 -7.08 -9.75
C GLU A 5 30.39 -7.63 -8.98
N LEU A 6 29.45 -6.77 -8.60
CA LEU A 6 28.19 -7.18 -7.96
C LEU A 6 27.28 -8.04 -8.85
N LYS A 7 27.41 -7.97 -10.19
CA LYS A 7 26.58 -8.75 -11.12
C LYS A 7 26.72 -10.27 -10.93
N GLN A 8 27.86 -10.70 -10.38
CA GLN A 8 28.23 -12.11 -10.17
C GLN A 8 28.14 -12.51 -8.69
N ILE A 9 27.84 -11.58 -7.78
CA ILE A 9 27.78 -11.84 -6.34
C ILE A 9 26.35 -12.23 -5.97
N GLN A 10 26.20 -13.44 -5.43
CA GLN A 10 24.98 -13.87 -4.76
C GLN A 10 25.11 -13.47 -3.29
N PHE A 11 24.14 -12.69 -2.80
CA PHE A 11 24.02 -12.37 -1.38
C PHE A 11 22.67 -12.87 -0.88
N ASP A 12 22.64 -13.29 0.38
CA ASP A 12 21.40 -13.60 1.06
C ASP A 12 20.55 -12.32 1.15
N TYR A 13 19.30 -12.42 0.70
CA TYR A 13 18.37 -11.29 0.67
C TYR A 13 17.35 -11.45 1.79
N PHE A 14 17.48 -10.61 2.81
CA PHE A 14 16.51 -10.52 3.88
C PHE A 14 15.75 -9.21 3.75
N PHE A 15 14.42 -9.30 3.62
CA PHE A 15 13.58 -8.15 3.27
C PHE A 15 13.66 -7.01 4.30
N PHE A 16 13.90 -7.32 5.58
CA PHE A 16 13.80 -6.35 6.67
C PHE A 16 15.10 -5.60 6.95
N ASP A 17 16.25 -6.20 6.69
CA ASP A 17 17.58 -5.71 7.03
C ASP A 17 18.49 -5.71 5.79
N GLU A 18 19.04 -6.85 5.38
CA GLU A 18 20.03 -7.02 4.30
C GLU A 18 19.39 -6.95 2.91
N ASN A 19 18.45 -6.03 2.73
CA ASN A 19 17.77 -5.76 1.49
C ASN A 19 18.62 -4.85 0.57
N CYS A 20 18.09 -4.58 -0.61
CA CYS A 20 18.77 -3.76 -1.61
C CYS A 20 19.23 -2.39 -1.07
N SER A 21 18.46 -1.78 -0.17
CA SER A 21 18.78 -0.46 0.37
C SER A 21 20.01 -0.50 1.27
N TYR A 22 20.10 -1.50 2.14
CA TYR A 22 21.28 -1.69 3.00
C TYR A 22 22.54 -1.95 2.17
N ARG A 23 22.44 -2.82 1.14
CA ARG A 23 23.56 -3.10 0.23
C ARG A 23 24.03 -1.85 -0.52
N LEU A 24 23.14 -0.91 -0.81
CA LEU A 24 23.54 0.38 -1.39
C LEU A 24 24.33 1.25 -0.40
N LEU A 25 23.99 1.22 0.90
CA LEU A 25 24.75 1.95 1.93
C LEU A 25 26.18 1.39 2.04
N GLU A 26 26.35 0.07 2.09
CA GLU A 26 27.67 -0.58 2.10
C GLU A 26 28.54 -0.11 0.92
N LEU A 27 27.96 -0.04 -0.28
CA LEU A 27 28.67 0.42 -1.47
C LEU A 27 29.08 1.89 -1.40
N LEU A 28 28.27 2.73 -0.76
CA LEU A 28 28.60 4.14 -0.55
C LEU A 28 29.76 4.28 0.45
N GLU A 29 29.77 3.52 1.54
CA GLU A 29 30.86 3.52 2.52
C GLU A 29 32.19 3.09 1.90
N ILE A 30 32.17 2.06 1.05
CA ILE A 30 33.35 1.63 0.29
C ILE A 30 33.82 2.74 -0.67
N ALA A 31 32.89 3.40 -1.36
CA ALA A 31 33.22 4.45 -2.32
C ALA A 31 33.74 5.73 -1.68
N ARG A 32 33.39 6.01 -0.43
CA ARG A 32 33.82 7.21 0.31
C ARG A 32 34.25 6.85 1.73
N PRO A 33 35.52 6.44 1.93
CA PRO A 33 36.04 6.08 3.25
C PRO A 33 35.80 7.19 4.28
N GLY A 34 35.31 6.82 5.47
CA GLY A 34 35.04 7.72 6.59
C GLY A 34 33.58 8.16 6.74
N ILE A 35 32.66 7.65 5.92
CA ILE A 35 31.22 7.73 6.21
C ILE A 35 30.75 6.43 6.87
N GLU A 36 29.82 6.54 7.80
CA GLU A 36 29.20 5.43 8.55
C GLU A 36 27.69 5.54 8.36
N LEU A 37 27.16 4.86 7.33
CA LEU A 37 25.75 4.87 6.95
C LEU A 37 25.01 3.62 7.44
N THR A 38 25.70 2.49 7.60
CA THR A 38 25.12 1.19 7.95
C THR A 38 24.86 1.04 9.45
N ASP A 39 25.65 1.70 10.31
CA ASP A 39 25.52 1.68 11.78
C ASP A 39 24.13 2.09 12.29
N GLY A 40 23.41 2.92 11.52
CA GLY A 40 22.04 3.34 11.80
C GLY A 40 20.97 2.27 11.57
N PHE A 41 21.31 1.08 11.06
CA PHE A 41 20.34 0.06 10.65
C PHE A 41 20.61 -1.34 11.24
N PRO A 42 20.82 -1.50 12.56
CA PRO A 42 21.21 -2.78 13.17
C PRO A 42 20.08 -3.83 13.23
N ILE A 43 18.83 -3.44 12.96
CA ILE A 43 17.65 -4.30 13.08
C ILE A 43 16.84 -4.30 11.78
N THR A 44 16.66 -3.12 11.18
CA THR A 44 15.86 -2.96 9.96
C THR A 44 16.45 -1.86 9.08
N ALA A 45 16.53 -2.07 7.77
CA ALA A 45 16.99 -1.08 6.79
C ALA A 45 15.84 -0.70 5.85
N ILE A 46 14.99 0.23 6.29
CA ILE A 46 13.82 0.63 5.52
C ILE A 46 14.26 1.64 4.45
N PRO A 47 13.87 1.48 3.18
CA PRO A 47 14.42 2.30 2.10
C PRO A 47 14.32 3.82 2.32
N THR A 48 13.20 4.30 2.84
CA THR A 48 13.00 5.72 3.16
C THR A 48 13.98 6.24 4.20
N ASP A 49 14.30 5.42 5.21
CA ASP A 49 15.22 5.78 6.28
C ASP A 49 16.67 5.76 5.78
N THR A 50 17.03 4.79 4.92
CA THR A 50 18.36 4.78 4.29
C THR A 50 18.59 6.00 3.39
N VAL A 51 17.57 6.45 2.65
CA VAL A 51 17.64 7.70 1.87
C VAL A 51 17.78 8.92 2.78
N ARG A 52 17.08 8.94 3.93
CA ARG A 52 17.22 9.99 4.95
C ARG A 52 18.64 10.04 5.50
N ALA A 53 19.24 8.90 5.83
CA ALA A 53 20.63 8.81 6.28
C ALA A 53 21.64 9.36 5.25
N ILE A 54 21.49 9.02 3.96
CA ILE A 54 22.33 9.56 2.88
C ILE A 54 22.19 11.09 2.79
N LYS A 55 20.96 11.60 2.92
CA LYS A 55 20.67 13.04 2.88
C LYS A 55 21.26 13.78 4.08
N ASP A 56 21.10 13.23 5.29
CA ASP A 56 21.62 13.79 6.53
C ASP A 56 23.16 13.78 6.57
N ALA A 57 23.79 12.79 5.92
CA ALA A 57 25.23 12.75 5.68
C ALA A 57 25.74 13.77 4.64
N GLY A 58 24.86 14.60 4.06
CA GLY A 58 25.24 15.63 3.10
C GLY A 58 25.72 15.10 1.75
N LEU A 59 25.32 13.87 1.38
CA LEU A 59 25.76 13.20 0.15
C LEU A 59 24.85 13.50 -1.06
N VAL A 60 23.80 14.30 -0.88
CA VAL A 60 22.81 14.62 -1.91
C VAL A 60 23.05 16.02 -2.46
N GLU A 61 23.53 16.12 -3.71
CA GLU A 61 23.70 17.40 -4.42
C GLU A 61 22.38 17.92 -5.00
N ARG A 62 21.59 17.05 -5.63
CA ARG A 62 20.33 17.40 -6.32
C ARG A 62 19.32 16.27 -6.25
N ILE A 63 18.03 16.63 -6.21
CA ILE A 63 16.91 15.67 -6.24
C ILE A 63 16.06 15.92 -7.49
N ASP A 64 16.16 14.99 -8.46
CA ASP A 64 15.41 15.00 -9.70
C ASP A 64 14.24 14.01 -9.63
N TYR A 65 13.01 14.49 -9.82
CA TYR A 65 11.82 13.61 -9.83
C TYR A 65 11.70 12.88 -11.16
N ARG A 66 11.57 11.56 -11.10
CA ARG A 66 11.30 10.69 -12.25
C ARG A 66 9.95 10.00 -12.03
N PRO A 67 8.88 10.45 -12.71
CA PRO A 67 7.58 9.80 -12.62
C PRO A 67 7.68 8.32 -13.04
N SER A 68 6.89 7.46 -12.39
CA SER A 68 6.77 6.08 -12.84
C SER A 68 6.07 6.03 -14.21
N ARG A 69 6.30 4.95 -14.97
CA ARG A 69 5.59 4.72 -16.25
C ARG A 69 4.08 4.74 -16.08
N GLU A 70 3.60 4.26 -14.93
CA GLU A 70 2.18 4.33 -14.56
C GLU A 70 1.72 5.78 -14.39
N ARG A 71 2.44 6.60 -13.60
CA ARG A 71 2.08 8.01 -13.38
C ARG A 71 2.06 8.80 -14.68
N GLU A 72 3.03 8.56 -15.57
CA GLU A 72 3.07 9.18 -16.89
C GLU A 72 1.87 8.78 -17.76
N LEU A 73 1.53 7.49 -17.79
CA LEU A 73 0.36 7.01 -18.52
C LEU A 73 -0.92 7.62 -17.97
N LEU A 74 -1.12 7.60 -16.64
CA LEU A 74 -2.31 8.13 -15.99
C LEU A 74 -2.48 9.63 -16.28
N ALA A 75 -1.41 10.43 -16.13
CA ALA A 75 -1.43 11.85 -16.43
C ALA A 75 -1.77 12.14 -17.91
N ARG A 76 -1.25 11.32 -18.84
CA ARG A 76 -1.59 11.49 -20.26
C ARG A 76 -3.02 11.06 -20.59
N THR A 77 -3.59 10.11 -19.84
CA THR A 77 -4.96 9.63 -20.03
C THR A 77 -6.03 10.52 -19.41
N GLU A 78 -5.69 11.28 -18.37
CA GLU A 78 -6.59 12.16 -17.63
C GLU A 78 -7.41 13.12 -18.53
N PRO A 79 -6.83 13.83 -19.51
CA PRO A 79 -7.61 14.73 -20.38
C PRO A 79 -8.39 14.01 -21.49
N LEU A 80 -8.31 12.68 -21.61
CA LEU A 80 -8.98 11.92 -22.67
C LEU A 80 -10.42 11.57 -22.29
N SER A 81 -11.36 11.81 -23.19
CA SER A 81 -12.72 11.28 -23.09
C SER A 81 -12.75 9.75 -23.19
N ARG A 82 -13.83 9.10 -22.76
CA ARG A 82 -13.97 7.63 -22.87
C ARG A 82 -13.75 7.11 -24.28
N ALA A 83 -14.32 7.78 -25.30
CA ALA A 83 -14.16 7.39 -26.69
C ALA A 83 -12.70 7.47 -27.17
N GLU A 84 -11.94 8.44 -26.65
CA GLU A 84 -10.51 8.59 -26.97
C GLU A 84 -9.65 7.58 -26.21
N GLN A 85 -10.03 7.22 -24.99
CA GLN A 85 -9.41 6.12 -24.26
C GLN A 85 -9.68 4.77 -24.96
N ASP A 86 -10.84 4.58 -25.62
CA ASP A 86 -11.07 3.42 -26.48
C ASP A 86 -10.10 3.41 -27.68
N TRP A 87 -9.87 4.58 -28.32
CA TRP A 87 -8.85 4.69 -29.36
C TRP A 87 -7.44 4.38 -28.87
N LEU A 88 -7.08 4.86 -27.68
CA LEU A 88 -5.81 4.53 -27.03
C LEU A 88 -5.65 3.02 -26.89
N LEU A 89 -6.67 2.32 -26.39
CA LEU A 89 -6.65 0.87 -26.21
C LEU A 89 -6.49 0.14 -27.55
N ARG A 90 -7.22 0.59 -28.59
CA ARG A 90 -7.11 0.04 -29.96
C ARG A 90 -5.72 0.26 -30.55
N LEU A 91 -5.20 1.49 -30.48
CA LEU A 91 -3.88 1.84 -31.02
C LEU A 91 -2.73 1.16 -30.30
N SER A 92 -2.86 0.94 -28.99
CA SER A 92 -1.86 0.20 -28.22
C SER A 92 -1.78 -1.27 -28.66
N ALA A 93 -2.93 -1.86 -29.04
CA ALA A 93 -3.01 -3.23 -29.55
C ALA A 93 -2.60 -3.33 -31.04
N ASP A 94 -3.05 -2.38 -31.86
CA ASP A 94 -2.83 -2.32 -33.30
C ASP A 94 -2.63 -0.87 -33.78
N PRO A 95 -1.37 -0.43 -33.97
CA PRO A 95 -1.08 0.91 -34.47
C PRO A 95 -1.62 1.20 -35.87
N ALA A 96 -1.97 0.20 -36.69
CA ALA A 96 -2.53 0.43 -38.02
C ALA A 96 -3.89 1.14 -37.98
N GLN A 97 -4.61 1.05 -36.84
CA GLN A 97 -5.87 1.75 -36.60
C GLN A 97 -5.75 3.27 -36.74
N GLN A 98 -4.54 3.84 -36.66
CA GLN A 98 -4.32 5.28 -36.85
C GLN A 98 -4.63 5.76 -38.27
N HIS A 99 -4.69 4.88 -39.26
CA HIS A 99 -4.96 5.23 -40.65
C HIS A 99 -6.45 5.16 -41.01
N THR A 100 -7.31 4.76 -40.06
CA THR A 100 -8.76 4.72 -40.25
C THR A 100 -9.33 6.13 -40.44
N ALA A 101 -10.39 6.25 -41.25
CA ALA A 101 -11.03 7.54 -41.52
C ALA A 101 -11.59 8.16 -40.23
N GLU A 102 -12.11 7.33 -39.33
CA GLU A 102 -12.68 7.73 -38.04
C GLU A 102 -11.61 8.33 -37.12
N PHE A 103 -10.42 7.73 -37.04
CA PHE A 103 -9.32 8.29 -36.24
C PHE A 103 -8.79 9.58 -36.88
N GLN A 104 -8.64 9.60 -38.21
CA GLN A 104 -8.16 10.79 -38.94
C GLN A 104 -9.13 11.97 -38.90
N ALA A 105 -10.42 11.72 -38.66
CA ALA A 105 -11.42 12.78 -38.44
C ALA A 105 -11.26 13.50 -37.09
N LEU A 106 -10.57 12.90 -36.11
CA LEU A 106 -10.29 13.57 -34.83
C LEU A 106 -9.33 14.75 -35.02
N PRO A 107 -9.45 15.84 -34.23
CA PRO A 107 -8.50 16.95 -34.29
C PRO A 107 -7.05 16.50 -34.07
N PRO A 108 -6.05 17.08 -34.78
CA PRO A 108 -4.65 16.67 -34.65
C PRO A 108 -4.13 16.65 -33.22
N GLU A 109 -4.51 17.65 -32.42
CA GLU A 109 -4.14 17.78 -31.01
C GLU A 109 -4.64 16.59 -30.17
N ARG A 110 -5.86 16.12 -30.44
CA ARG A 110 -6.45 14.96 -29.76
C ARG A 110 -5.77 13.67 -30.20
N ARG A 111 -5.50 13.52 -31.50
CA ARG A 111 -4.74 12.36 -32.02
C ARG A 111 -3.36 12.24 -31.38
N ALA A 112 -2.66 13.36 -31.21
CA ALA A 112 -1.33 13.40 -30.58
C ALA A 112 -1.36 12.85 -29.14
N LEU A 113 -2.35 13.29 -28.34
CA LEU A 113 -2.54 12.80 -26.98
C LEU A 113 -2.84 11.29 -26.94
N ILE A 114 -3.73 10.81 -27.81
CA ILE A 114 -4.09 9.39 -27.88
C ILE A 114 -2.90 8.53 -28.31
N GLN A 115 -2.12 8.96 -29.31
CA GLN A 115 -0.94 8.25 -29.80
C GLN A 115 0.13 8.14 -28.71
N ASP A 116 0.44 9.23 -28.01
CA ASP A 116 1.37 9.23 -26.87
C ASP A 116 0.88 8.32 -25.74
N ALA A 117 -0.41 8.38 -25.41
CA ALA A 117 -1.00 7.53 -24.38
C ALA A 117 -0.97 6.04 -24.76
N ALA A 118 -1.20 5.71 -26.04
CA ALA A 118 -1.15 4.35 -26.54
C ALA A 118 0.27 3.78 -26.48
N PHE A 119 1.27 4.60 -26.82
CA PHE A 119 2.68 4.26 -26.66
C PHE A 119 3.03 4.03 -25.19
N ARG A 120 2.63 4.93 -24.28
CA ARG A 120 2.86 4.77 -22.83
C ARG A 120 2.19 3.51 -22.28
N LEU A 121 0.98 3.17 -22.71
CA LEU A 121 0.31 1.93 -22.32
C LEU A 121 1.07 0.70 -22.80
N LEU A 122 1.55 0.72 -24.05
CA LEU A 122 2.36 -0.38 -24.59
C LEU A 122 3.65 -0.55 -23.79
N ARG A 123 4.34 0.55 -23.45
CA ARG A 123 5.57 0.54 -22.63
C ARG A 123 5.32 0.12 -21.18
N TYR A 124 4.19 0.52 -20.60
CA TYR A 124 3.76 0.09 -19.28
C TYR A 124 3.58 -1.44 -19.24
N ARG A 125 2.81 -1.99 -20.19
CA ARG A 125 2.56 -3.44 -20.30
C ARG A 125 3.81 -4.27 -20.58
N ALA A 126 4.78 -3.71 -21.29
CA ALA A 126 6.05 -4.38 -21.58
C ALA A 126 7.08 -4.29 -20.42
N THR A 127 6.73 -3.70 -19.28
CA THR A 127 7.64 -3.58 -18.14
C THR A 127 7.82 -4.95 -17.48
N GLY A 128 9.06 -5.41 -17.34
CA GLY A 128 9.39 -6.70 -16.73
C GLY A 128 9.31 -7.89 -17.68
N GLU A 129 8.81 -7.70 -18.90
CA GLU A 129 8.72 -8.74 -19.91
C GLU A 129 10.02 -8.89 -20.71
N ALA A 130 10.24 -10.10 -21.23
CA ALA A 130 11.30 -10.35 -22.19
C ALA A 130 11.06 -9.54 -23.49
N ARG A 131 12.13 -9.25 -24.21
CA ARG A 131 12.04 -8.47 -25.45
C ARG A 131 11.24 -9.24 -26.51
N ASP A 132 10.09 -8.68 -26.89
CA ASP A 132 9.24 -9.15 -27.99
C ASP A 132 9.40 -8.28 -29.26
N PRO A 133 9.82 -8.84 -30.41
CA PRO A 133 9.90 -8.13 -31.68
C PRO A 133 8.60 -7.47 -32.12
N ALA A 134 7.44 -8.09 -31.88
CA ALA A 134 6.15 -7.52 -32.29
C ALA A 134 5.82 -6.26 -31.48
N THR A 135 6.06 -6.29 -30.17
CA THR A 135 5.97 -5.10 -29.29
C THR A 135 6.94 -4.01 -29.70
N ALA A 136 8.15 -4.35 -30.12
CA ALA A 136 9.12 -3.37 -30.63
C ALA A 136 8.63 -2.70 -31.92
N GLN A 137 8.07 -3.48 -32.86
CA GLN A 137 7.51 -2.95 -34.11
C GLN A 137 6.31 -2.04 -33.84
N ARG A 138 5.39 -2.45 -32.96
CA ARG A 138 4.26 -1.59 -32.55
C ARG A 138 4.72 -0.29 -31.90
N SER A 139 5.72 -0.38 -31.00
CA SER A 139 6.32 0.79 -30.35
C SER A 139 6.92 1.73 -31.38
N PHE A 140 7.63 1.21 -32.38
CA PHE A 140 8.23 2.01 -33.44
C PHE A 140 7.17 2.73 -34.29
N ALA A 141 6.09 2.05 -34.69
CA ALA A 141 5.00 2.66 -35.45
C ALA A 141 4.33 3.81 -34.69
N LEU A 142 4.09 3.64 -33.38
CA LEU A 142 3.55 4.70 -32.53
C LEU A 142 4.54 5.87 -32.36
N LEU A 143 5.84 5.59 -32.23
CA LEU A 143 6.87 6.63 -32.17
C LEU A 143 6.97 7.44 -33.47
N GLN A 144 6.83 6.79 -34.64
CA GLN A 144 6.77 7.51 -35.92
C GLN A 144 5.55 8.44 -35.97
N ALA A 145 4.40 7.98 -35.49
CA ALA A 145 3.19 8.78 -35.43
C ALA A 145 3.32 9.99 -34.48
N ILE A 146 3.92 9.77 -33.30
CA ILE A 146 4.25 10.82 -32.34
C ILE A 146 5.24 11.82 -32.93
N ASN A 147 6.24 11.36 -33.69
CA ASN A 147 7.20 12.25 -34.34
C ASN A 147 6.53 13.16 -35.39
N GLN A 148 5.55 12.65 -36.13
CA GLN A 148 4.78 13.40 -37.13
C GLN A 148 3.77 14.37 -36.51
N ASN A 149 3.22 14.02 -35.34
CA ASN A 149 2.20 14.79 -34.64
C ASN A 149 2.49 14.81 -33.13
N PRO A 150 3.49 15.59 -32.69
CA PRO A 150 3.99 15.52 -31.32
C PRO A 150 2.94 16.03 -30.31
N PRO A 151 2.76 15.32 -29.17
CA PRO A 151 1.92 15.80 -28.09
C PRO A 151 2.58 17.00 -27.39
N PRO A 152 1.80 17.81 -26.66
CA PRO A 152 2.37 18.78 -25.72
C PRO A 152 3.22 18.04 -24.67
N LEU A 153 4.21 18.73 -24.11
CA LEU A 153 5.03 18.21 -23.01
C LEU A 153 4.13 17.71 -21.87
N LEU A 154 4.52 16.58 -21.28
CA LEU A 154 3.81 16.03 -20.14
C LEU A 154 4.30 16.74 -18.88
N ASP A 155 3.43 17.52 -18.26
CA ASP A 155 3.71 18.14 -16.97
C ASP A 155 3.07 17.29 -15.88
N ILE A 156 3.87 16.86 -14.91
CA ILE A 156 3.45 16.02 -13.80
C ILE A 156 3.92 16.66 -12.52
N GLU A 157 2.96 17.01 -11.68
CA GLU A 157 3.25 17.53 -10.36
C GLU A 157 4.10 16.53 -9.56
N ARG A 158 5.20 17.05 -9.00
CA ARG A 158 6.09 16.28 -8.14
C ARG A 158 5.37 15.98 -6.82
N PRO A 159 5.21 14.71 -6.43
CA PRO A 159 4.62 14.38 -5.14
C PRO A 159 5.57 14.78 -4.00
N GLY A 160 5.01 14.84 -2.79
CA GLY A 160 5.79 14.93 -1.56
C GLY A 160 6.86 13.82 -1.50
N LEU A 161 8.01 14.15 -0.92
CA LEU A 161 9.13 13.22 -0.85
C LEU A 161 8.92 12.22 0.30
N PRO A 162 9.03 10.90 0.09
CA PRO A 162 8.81 9.92 1.15
C PRO A 162 9.75 10.08 2.35
N GLU A 163 11.01 10.48 2.13
CA GLU A 163 12.01 10.63 3.19
C GLU A 163 11.73 11.81 4.16
N ILE A 164 10.81 12.71 3.80
CA ILE A 164 10.30 13.78 4.68
C ILE A 164 8.88 13.49 5.21
N GLY A 165 8.35 12.29 4.92
CA GLY A 165 7.20 11.73 5.64
C GLY A 165 7.54 11.43 7.09
N HIS A 166 6.60 10.80 7.80
CA HIS A 166 6.84 10.36 9.17
C HIS A 166 7.93 9.27 9.23
N GLU A 167 8.55 9.12 10.39
CA GLU A 167 9.54 8.05 10.62
C GLU A 167 8.89 6.65 10.63
N SER A 168 9.70 5.60 10.48
CA SER A 168 9.17 4.29 10.13
C SER A 168 8.75 3.41 11.31
N ARG A 169 9.19 3.73 12.53
CA ARG A 169 8.73 3.05 13.76
C ARG A 169 7.67 3.86 14.47
N THR A 170 6.84 3.19 15.27
CA THR A 170 5.75 3.88 15.95
C THR A 170 5.51 3.31 17.34
N TRP A 171 5.62 4.18 18.36
CA TRP A 171 5.06 3.92 19.68
C TRP A 171 3.61 4.38 19.71
N GLN A 172 2.76 3.59 20.35
CA GLN A 172 1.32 3.80 20.38
C GLN A 172 0.84 3.68 21.82
N LEU A 173 0.13 4.70 22.29
CA LEU A 173 -0.43 4.72 23.64
C LEU A 173 -1.91 5.07 23.54
N GLY A 174 -2.78 4.17 23.98
CA GLY A 174 -4.21 4.34 23.86
C GLY A 174 -4.97 4.09 25.15
N ALA A 175 -6.14 4.70 25.24
CA ALA A 175 -7.13 4.41 26.25
C ALA A 175 -8.48 4.19 25.56
N GLY A 176 -9.21 3.18 26.00
CA GLY A 176 -10.44 2.77 25.35
C GLY A 176 -11.39 2.03 26.27
N SER A 177 -12.52 1.65 25.69
CA SER A 177 -13.53 0.82 26.34
C SER A 177 -14.02 -0.24 25.36
N ARG A 178 -14.19 -1.45 25.87
CA ARG A 178 -14.81 -2.57 25.16
C ARG A 178 -16.04 -2.99 25.94
N ASP A 179 -17.21 -2.68 25.38
CA ASP A 179 -18.47 -2.59 26.12
C ASP A 179 -18.26 -1.82 27.45
N ASP A 180 -18.53 -2.45 28.59
CA ASP A 180 -18.42 -1.82 29.91
C ASP A 180 -17.01 -1.92 30.53
N ARG A 181 -16.02 -2.48 29.82
CA ARG A 181 -14.65 -2.68 30.32
C ARG A 181 -13.68 -1.64 29.77
N ALA A 182 -13.12 -0.81 30.63
CA ALA A 182 -12.05 0.11 30.26
C ALA A 182 -10.71 -0.62 30.10
N PHE A 183 -9.86 -0.14 29.19
CA PHE A 183 -8.51 -0.63 29.01
C PHE A 183 -7.53 0.48 28.62
N ALA A 184 -6.26 0.27 28.95
CA ALA A 184 -5.13 0.95 28.32
C ALA A 184 -4.50 0.03 27.27
N GLU A 185 -4.05 0.59 26.16
CA GLU A 185 -3.37 -0.14 25.09
C GLU A 185 -1.97 0.45 24.84
N TYR A 186 -1.00 -0.44 24.70
CA TYR A 186 0.39 -0.11 24.42
C TYR A 186 0.79 -0.84 23.15
N GLY A 187 1.28 -0.09 22.17
CA GLY A 187 1.67 -0.64 20.88
C GLY A 187 3.05 -0.22 20.44
N LEU A 188 3.67 -1.10 19.67
CA LEU A 188 4.94 -0.89 19.00
C LEU A 188 4.84 -1.44 17.59
N ARG A 189 5.22 -0.63 16.61
CA ARG A 189 5.41 -1.05 15.22
C ARG A 189 6.84 -0.80 14.78
N MET A 190 7.45 -1.79 14.13
CA MET A 190 8.87 -1.73 13.77
C MET A 190 9.16 -1.19 12.37
N ALA A 191 8.19 -1.17 11.46
CA ALA A 191 8.42 -0.62 10.12
C ALA A 191 7.15 -0.13 9.43
N TYR A 192 7.34 0.85 8.55
CA TYR A 192 6.36 1.38 7.62
C TYR A 192 5.09 1.92 8.30
N HIS A 193 3.96 1.88 7.59
CA HIS A 193 2.75 2.61 7.94
C HIS A 193 1.47 1.85 7.54
N ASP A 194 0.40 2.13 8.27
CA ASP A 194 -0.94 1.67 7.93
C ASP A 194 -1.66 2.68 7.02
N LEU A 195 -2.83 2.29 6.52
CA LEU A 195 -3.65 3.12 5.63
C LEU A 195 -4.18 4.42 6.27
N SER A 196 -4.18 4.50 7.60
CA SER A 196 -4.72 5.64 8.36
C SER A 196 -3.63 6.51 8.98
N ASP A 197 -2.37 6.14 8.89
CA ASP A 197 -1.25 6.95 9.38
C ASP A 197 -1.11 8.26 8.62
N ASN A 198 -0.24 9.16 9.09
CA ASN A 198 0.01 10.43 8.44
C ASN A 198 0.46 10.20 6.97
N ALA A 199 -0.27 10.75 6.00
CA ALA A 199 -0.15 10.30 4.61
C ALA A 199 0.83 11.14 3.77
N TYR A 200 1.52 12.12 4.35
CA TYR A 200 2.48 12.93 3.59
C TYR A 200 3.68 12.09 3.13
N GLY A 201 3.94 12.09 1.82
CA GLY A 201 5.01 11.28 1.22
C GLY A 201 4.62 9.83 0.90
N PHE A 202 3.39 9.40 1.22
CA PHE A 202 2.92 8.03 1.03
C PHE A 202 1.64 7.96 0.17
N PRO A 203 1.46 6.94 -0.68
CA PRO A 203 0.22 6.74 -1.41
C PRO A 203 -0.94 6.33 -0.49
N LEU A 204 -2.13 6.94 -0.66
CA LEU A 204 -3.31 6.71 0.19
C LEU A 204 -3.77 5.23 0.28
N GLY A 205 -3.58 4.45 -0.79
CA GLY A 205 -3.99 3.05 -0.87
C GLY A 205 -2.87 2.04 -0.59
N ALA A 206 -1.71 2.48 -0.09
CA ALA A 206 -0.58 1.61 0.18
C ALA A 206 -0.40 1.43 1.69
N GLN A 207 -0.25 0.18 2.11
CA GLN A 207 0.12 -0.16 3.49
C GLN A 207 1.13 -1.30 3.46
N ILE A 208 2.16 -1.16 4.29
CA ILE A 208 3.04 -2.22 4.72
C ILE A 208 3.20 -2.02 6.21
N GLU A 209 2.94 -3.05 7.01
CA GLU A 209 3.24 -3.04 8.44
C GLU A 209 4.01 -4.29 8.78
N ILE A 210 5.12 -4.12 9.48
CA ILE A 210 5.96 -5.23 9.93
C ILE A 210 6.09 -5.15 11.46
N LEU A 211 5.90 -6.30 12.11
CA LEU A 211 6.00 -6.46 13.55
C LEU A 211 5.21 -5.40 14.34
N GLN A 212 3.89 -5.50 14.28
CA GLN A 212 2.98 -4.70 15.10
C GLN A 212 2.59 -5.50 16.35
N LEU A 213 3.04 -5.05 17.52
CA LEU A 213 2.63 -5.56 18.82
C LEU A 213 1.56 -4.65 19.42
N LYS A 214 0.52 -5.22 20.01
CA LYS A 214 -0.49 -4.53 20.81
C LYS A 214 -0.74 -5.30 22.11
N LEU A 215 -0.48 -4.65 23.25
CA LEU A 215 -0.76 -5.16 24.58
C LEU A 215 -1.88 -4.33 25.22
N ARG A 216 -2.85 -5.00 25.83
CA ARG A 216 -3.91 -4.33 26.61
C ARG A 216 -3.77 -4.65 28.08
N GLN A 217 -4.03 -3.64 28.89
CA GLN A 217 -4.18 -3.73 30.33
C GLN A 217 -5.61 -3.35 30.68
N TYR A 218 -6.37 -4.32 31.17
CA TYR A 218 -7.70 -4.10 31.73
C TYR A 218 -7.63 -3.84 33.24
N GLU A 219 -8.79 -3.60 33.85
CA GLU A 219 -8.94 -3.52 35.31
C GLU A 219 -8.30 -4.71 36.04
N ASN A 220 -7.91 -4.49 37.29
CA ASN A 220 -7.20 -5.48 38.13
C ASN A 220 -5.84 -5.92 37.56
N ASN A 221 -5.20 -5.08 36.74
CA ASN A 221 -3.89 -5.36 36.14
C ASN A 221 -3.90 -6.62 35.26
N HIS A 222 -5.01 -6.88 34.59
CA HIS A 222 -5.15 -8.01 33.68
C HIS A 222 -4.53 -7.66 32.32
N TRP A 223 -3.38 -8.26 32.02
CA TRP A 223 -2.64 -8.01 30.79
C TRP A 223 -2.94 -9.06 29.72
N GLN A 224 -3.15 -8.61 28.50
CA GLN A 224 -3.42 -9.46 27.36
C GLN A 224 -2.64 -8.99 26.14
N LEU A 225 -2.00 -9.94 25.46
CA LEU A 225 -1.59 -9.74 24.07
C LEU A 225 -2.85 -9.63 23.22
N GLN A 226 -3.10 -8.45 22.63
CA GLN A 226 -4.25 -8.24 21.75
C GLN A 226 -3.89 -8.62 20.31
N ARG A 227 -2.69 -8.27 19.86
CA ARG A 227 -2.25 -8.49 18.48
C ARG A 227 -0.74 -8.57 18.38
N LEU A 228 -0.26 -9.45 17.49
CA LEU A 228 1.10 -9.52 17.00
C LEU A 228 1.06 -9.79 15.49
N ASP A 229 1.14 -8.75 14.66
CA ASP A 229 1.25 -8.92 13.21
C ASP A 229 2.71 -9.09 12.82
N LEU A 230 3.04 -10.16 12.10
CA LEU A 230 4.39 -10.33 11.56
C LEU A 230 4.57 -9.51 10.29
N ALA A 231 3.59 -9.58 9.40
CA ALA A 231 3.50 -8.78 8.19
C ALA A 231 2.04 -8.54 7.81
N SER A 232 1.73 -7.32 7.38
CA SER A 232 0.43 -6.93 6.82
C SER A 232 0.66 -6.00 5.63
N ILE A 233 0.28 -6.44 4.43
CA ILE A 233 0.46 -5.69 3.18
C ILE A 233 -0.89 -5.49 2.53
N ARG A 234 -1.19 -4.26 2.14
CA ARG A 234 -2.41 -3.91 1.39
C ARG A 234 -2.03 -2.98 0.25
N SER A 235 -2.48 -3.31 -0.95
CA SER A 235 -2.22 -2.54 -2.17
C SER A 235 -3.54 -2.25 -2.88
N PHE A 236 -4.06 -1.05 -2.68
CA PHE A 236 -5.36 -0.60 -3.16
C PHE A 236 -5.21 0.43 -4.29
N THR A 237 -4.61 -0.02 -5.39
CA THR A 237 -4.47 0.80 -6.60
C THR A 237 -5.82 0.91 -7.31
N PRO A 238 -6.34 2.13 -7.56
CA PRO A 238 -7.63 2.32 -8.19
C PRO A 238 -7.61 1.88 -9.66
N ARG A 239 -8.69 1.21 -10.07
CA ARG A 239 -8.92 0.82 -11.46
C ARG A 239 -9.59 1.96 -12.20
N ASN A 240 -9.21 2.14 -13.45
CA ASN A 240 -9.89 3.02 -14.39
C ASN A 240 -10.16 2.28 -15.72
N HIS A 241 -10.57 3.01 -16.74
CA HIS A 241 -10.92 2.42 -18.04
C HIS A 241 -9.69 1.84 -18.77
N VAL A 242 -8.50 2.43 -18.57
CA VAL A 242 -7.24 2.06 -19.22
C VAL A 242 -6.46 1.01 -18.43
N LEU A 243 -6.33 1.21 -17.11
CA LEU A 243 -5.61 0.34 -16.18
C LEU A 243 -6.57 -0.35 -15.23
N LYS A 244 -6.47 -1.68 -15.17
CA LYS A 244 -7.34 -2.55 -14.37
C LYS A 244 -6.51 -3.44 -13.42
N PRO A 245 -5.66 -2.86 -12.54
CA PRO A 245 -4.87 -3.64 -11.61
C PRO A 245 -5.75 -4.42 -10.63
N TRP A 246 -5.21 -5.50 -10.09
CA TRP A 246 -5.82 -6.18 -8.95
C TRP A 246 -5.43 -5.43 -7.68
N SER A 247 -6.42 -5.14 -6.84
CA SER A 247 -6.16 -4.78 -5.46
C SER A 247 -6.00 -6.06 -4.66
N TRP A 248 -5.06 -6.08 -3.72
CA TRP A 248 -4.77 -7.28 -2.95
C TRP A 248 -4.33 -6.97 -1.54
N GLN A 249 -4.45 -7.97 -0.68
CA GLN A 249 -3.98 -7.92 0.69
C GLN A 249 -3.44 -9.27 1.14
N VAL A 250 -2.52 -9.25 2.08
CA VAL A 250 -2.08 -10.42 2.85
C VAL A 250 -1.74 -9.96 4.26
N ALA A 251 -2.12 -10.72 5.28
CA ALA A 251 -1.60 -10.54 6.62
C ALA A 251 -1.43 -11.88 7.33
N GLY A 252 -0.55 -11.89 8.32
CA GLY A 252 -0.31 -13.06 9.16
C GLY A 252 0.22 -12.66 10.53
N GLY A 253 -0.25 -13.37 11.55
CA GLY A 253 0.10 -13.06 12.93
C GLY A 253 -0.82 -13.71 13.95
N LEU A 254 -0.80 -13.16 15.16
CA LEU A 254 -1.68 -13.50 16.26
C LEU A 254 -2.65 -12.35 16.50
N GLU A 255 -3.93 -12.64 16.71
CA GLU A 255 -4.89 -11.62 17.11
C GLU A 255 -5.93 -12.20 18.07
N ARG A 256 -6.47 -11.36 18.95
CA ARG A 256 -7.63 -11.73 19.75
C ARG A 256 -8.90 -11.54 18.96
N VAL A 257 -9.73 -12.57 18.96
CA VAL A 257 -11.07 -12.59 18.35
C VAL A 257 -12.12 -12.93 19.41
N LEU A 258 -13.39 -12.68 19.10
CA LEU A 258 -14.51 -13.17 19.90
C LEU A 258 -14.48 -14.70 19.97
N GLY A 259 -14.43 -15.23 21.18
CA GLY A 259 -14.53 -16.66 21.49
C GLY A 259 -15.85 -17.02 22.13
N GLU A 260 -15.95 -18.26 22.60
CA GLU A 260 -17.11 -18.74 23.34
C GLU A 260 -17.30 -18.00 24.67
N HIS A 261 -18.53 -18.01 25.20
CA HIS A 261 -18.89 -17.45 26.50
C HIS A 261 -18.57 -15.95 26.71
N GLY A 262 -18.34 -15.20 25.63
CA GLY A 262 -18.00 -13.77 25.69
C GLY A 262 -16.53 -13.48 25.99
N ASP A 263 -15.68 -14.51 25.98
CA ASP A 263 -14.24 -14.36 26.15
C ASP A 263 -13.54 -13.95 24.84
N GLU A 264 -12.29 -13.51 24.98
CA GLU A 264 -11.40 -13.28 23.84
C GLU A 264 -10.37 -14.39 23.74
N VAL A 265 -10.24 -14.95 22.55
CA VAL A 265 -9.29 -16.01 22.26
C VAL A 265 -8.22 -15.52 21.32
N LEU A 266 -6.97 -15.82 21.64
CA LEU A 266 -5.83 -15.51 20.79
C LEU A 266 -5.74 -16.58 19.69
N VAL A 267 -5.84 -16.17 18.44
CA VAL A 267 -5.77 -17.06 17.27
C VAL A 267 -4.54 -16.76 16.44
N GLY A 268 -3.91 -17.80 15.92
CA GLY A 268 -2.93 -17.68 14.85
C GLY A 268 -3.63 -17.68 13.51
N HIS A 269 -3.32 -16.74 12.62
CA HIS A 269 -4.01 -16.64 11.34
C HIS A 269 -3.07 -16.25 10.20
N ILE A 270 -3.49 -16.64 9.00
CA ILE A 270 -3.03 -16.09 7.72
C ILE A 270 -4.28 -15.73 6.93
N ASN A 271 -4.34 -14.52 6.41
CA ASN A 271 -5.40 -14.11 5.50
C ASN A 271 -4.82 -13.51 4.22
N GLY A 272 -5.54 -13.72 3.12
CA GLY A 272 -5.21 -13.17 1.82
C GLY A 272 -6.48 -12.75 1.11
N GLY A 273 -6.39 -11.79 0.20
CA GLY A 273 -7.55 -11.36 -0.57
C GLY A 273 -7.16 -10.63 -1.84
N ALA A 274 -8.08 -10.65 -2.79
CA ALA A 274 -7.95 -9.93 -4.04
C ALA A 274 -9.30 -9.32 -4.46
N GLY A 275 -9.24 -8.23 -5.19
CA GLY A 275 -10.41 -7.52 -5.67
C GLY A 275 -10.06 -6.25 -6.41
N ALA A 276 -10.83 -5.20 -6.14
CA ALA A 276 -10.74 -3.95 -6.86
C ALA A 276 -10.87 -2.74 -5.92
N THR A 277 -10.24 -1.65 -6.35
CA THR A 277 -10.37 -0.32 -5.77
C THR A 277 -10.82 0.64 -6.86
N TRP A 278 -11.58 1.66 -6.48
CA TRP A 278 -12.06 2.73 -7.33
C TRP A 278 -11.77 4.08 -6.68
N GLN A 279 -11.32 5.03 -7.49
CA GLN A 279 -11.27 6.43 -7.08
C GLN A 279 -12.68 7.00 -7.19
N LEU A 280 -13.29 7.33 -6.04
CA LEU A 280 -14.67 7.82 -5.98
C LEU A 280 -14.73 9.36 -6.08
N ALA A 281 -13.70 10.03 -5.56
CA ALA A 281 -13.47 11.46 -5.66
C ALA A 281 -11.97 11.74 -5.49
N ASP A 282 -11.59 13.01 -5.56
CA ASP A 282 -10.27 13.44 -5.11
C ASP A 282 -10.08 12.99 -3.65
N GLU A 283 -8.97 12.32 -3.37
CA GLU A 283 -8.64 11.83 -2.03
C GLU A 283 -9.60 10.78 -1.43
N VAL A 284 -10.53 10.22 -2.21
CA VAL A 284 -11.47 9.18 -1.76
C VAL A 284 -11.32 7.91 -2.59
N LEU A 285 -10.98 6.80 -1.92
CA LEU A 285 -10.92 5.46 -2.50
C LEU A 285 -11.99 4.57 -1.89
N GLY A 286 -12.72 3.84 -2.73
CA GLY A 286 -13.56 2.72 -2.30
C GLY A 286 -12.94 1.40 -2.74
N PHE A 287 -12.91 0.39 -1.87
CA PHE A 287 -12.38 -0.92 -2.22
C PHE A 287 -13.34 -2.05 -1.84
N ALA A 288 -13.25 -3.16 -2.58
CA ALA A 288 -13.95 -4.40 -2.28
C ALA A 288 -13.10 -5.59 -2.72
N LEU A 289 -12.84 -6.51 -1.80
CA LEU A 289 -12.04 -7.71 -1.97
C LEU A 289 -12.80 -8.93 -1.50
N GLY A 290 -12.63 -10.04 -2.22
CA GLY A 290 -12.89 -11.37 -1.67
C GLY A 290 -11.68 -11.84 -0.88
N THR A 291 -11.90 -12.48 0.26
CA THR A 291 -10.84 -12.92 1.17
C THR A 291 -10.90 -14.42 1.41
N VAL A 292 -9.75 -15.00 1.73
CA VAL A 292 -9.61 -16.34 2.30
C VAL A 292 -8.78 -16.17 3.57
N ARG A 293 -9.21 -16.86 4.62
CA ARG A 293 -8.55 -16.87 5.92
C ARG A 293 -8.34 -18.32 6.35
N VAL A 294 -7.22 -18.58 6.98
CA VAL A 294 -6.92 -19.83 7.66
C VAL A 294 -6.51 -19.46 9.07
N GLU A 295 -7.18 -20.01 10.09
CA GLU A 295 -6.81 -19.76 11.47
C GLU A 295 -6.72 -21.03 12.30
N HIS A 296 -5.88 -20.99 13.33
CA HIS A 296 -5.89 -21.93 14.44
C HIS A 296 -6.59 -21.25 15.62
N ASN A 297 -7.67 -21.86 16.09
CA ASN A 297 -8.50 -21.35 17.18
C ASN A 297 -8.85 -22.48 18.13
N GLN A 298 -8.52 -22.32 19.41
CA GLN A 298 -8.72 -23.35 20.43
C GLN A 298 -10.19 -23.63 20.75
N ASP A 299 -11.10 -22.70 20.44
CA ASP A 299 -12.55 -22.90 20.61
C ASP A 299 -13.14 -23.78 19.49
N PHE A 300 -12.37 -24.04 18.42
CA PHE A 300 -12.81 -24.88 17.33
C PHE A 300 -12.33 -26.33 17.50
N ALA A 301 -13.19 -27.29 17.15
CA ALA A 301 -12.85 -28.71 17.17
C ALA A 301 -11.71 -29.07 16.19
N ALA A 302 -11.60 -28.36 15.08
CA ALA A 302 -10.56 -28.57 14.08
C ALA A 302 -9.30 -27.75 14.42
N PHE A 303 -8.11 -28.35 14.26
CA PHE A 303 -6.85 -27.65 14.47
C PHE A 303 -6.68 -26.45 13.52
N ILE A 304 -7.20 -26.54 12.29
CA ILE A 304 -7.20 -25.44 11.33
C ILE A 304 -8.61 -25.22 10.82
N ALA A 305 -9.07 -23.97 10.82
CA ALA A 305 -10.36 -23.57 10.28
C ALA A 305 -10.16 -22.61 9.09
N PRO A 306 -10.48 -23.06 7.87
CA PRO A 306 -10.53 -22.18 6.71
C PRO A 306 -11.85 -21.38 6.70
N ALA A 307 -11.78 -20.15 6.19
CA ALA A 307 -12.92 -19.29 5.91
C ALA A 307 -12.77 -18.61 4.54
N ALA A 308 -13.91 -18.39 3.91
CA ALA A 308 -14.03 -17.45 2.79
C ALA A 308 -14.77 -16.21 3.27
N GLY A 309 -14.44 -15.05 2.71
CA GLY A 309 -14.94 -13.80 3.24
C GLY A 309 -14.89 -12.64 2.25
N PHE A 310 -15.13 -11.45 2.79
CA PHE A 310 -14.96 -10.20 2.08
C PHE A 310 -14.35 -9.13 2.98
N ASN A 311 -13.68 -8.18 2.34
CA ASN A 311 -13.24 -6.93 2.95
C ASN A 311 -13.60 -5.77 2.01
N SER A 312 -14.43 -4.84 2.47
CA SER A 312 -14.78 -3.64 1.73
C SER A 312 -14.65 -2.41 2.61
N GLY A 313 -14.39 -1.27 1.99
CA GLY A 313 -14.20 -0.05 2.76
C GLY A 313 -14.04 1.19 1.92
N LEU A 314 -13.92 2.31 2.63
CA LEU A 314 -13.73 3.64 2.11
C LEU A 314 -12.56 4.29 2.85
N LEU A 315 -11.57 4.74 2.08
CA LEU A 315 -10.47 5.57 2.53
C LEU A 315 -10.74 7.00 2.07
N TRP A 316 -10.63 7.95 2.99
CA TRP A 316 -10.81 9.36 2.70
C TRP A 316 -9.73 10.16 3.42
N ARG A 317 -8.82 10.77 2.64
CA ARG A 317 -7.98 11.84 3.17
C ARG A 317 -8.79 13.13 3.17
N ASN A 318 -9.02 13.66 4.35
CA ASN A 318 -9.83 14.84 4.60
C ASN A 318 -8.97 15.94 5.24
N PRO A 319 -9.46 17.18 5.38
CA PRO A 319 -8.66 18.26 5.96
C PRO A 319 -8.18 18.02 7.40
N ALA A 320 -8.79 17.08 8.13
CA ALA A 320 -8.39 16.72 9.48
C ALA A 320 -7.34 15.58 9.52
N GLY A 321 -7.14 14.84 8.42
CA GLY A 321 -6.22 13.71 8.31
C GLY A 321 -6.84 12.55 7.53
N ASN A 322 -6.66 11.32 7.99
CA ASN A 322 -7.09 10.12 7.24
C ASN A 322 -8.25 9.41 7.94
N LEU A 323 -9.30 9.13 7.19
CA LEU A 323 -10.47 8.38 7.62
C LEU A 323 -10.54 7.04 6.88
N LEU A 324 -10.73 5.96 7.63
CA LEU A 324 -10.99 4.63 7.09
C LEU A 324 -12.27 4.07 7.71
N LEU A 325 -13.22 3.74 6.83
CA LEU A 325 -14.40 2.93 7.14
C LEU A 325 -14.20 1.55 6.51
N GLU A 326 -14.36 0.48 7.27
CA GLU A 326 -14.10 -0.88 6.81
C GLU A 326 -15.16 -1.85 7.33
N ALA A 327 -15.56 -2.79 6.47
CA ALA A 327 -16.51 -3.85 6.74
C ALA A 327 -15.92 -5.19 6.32
N LYS A 328 -15.91 -6.16 7.24
CA LYS A 328 -15.42 -7.51 6.99
C LYS A 328 -16.46 -8.56 7.32
N GLY A 329 -16.39 -9.68 6.61
CA GLY A 329 -17.10 -10.89 6.96
C GLY A 329 -16.26 -12.11 6.63
N ASP A 330 -16.13 -13.03 7.58
CA ASP A 330 -15.47 -14.33 7.44
C ASP A 330 -16.49 -15.44 7.73
N TYR A 331 -16.68 -16.33 6.77
CA TYR A 331 -17.59 -17.47 6.83
C TYR A 331 -16.75 -18.74 6.93
N PHE A 332 -16.62 -19.27 8.13
CA PHE A 332 -15.79 -20.44 8.41
C PHE A 332 -16.49 -21.72 7.97
N HIS A 333 -15.70 -22.71 7.55
CA HIS A 333 -16.21 -24.01 7.12
C HIS A 333 -16.96 -24.76 8.23
N ASN A 334 -16.62 -24.51 9.51
CA ASN A 334 -17.30 -25.08 10.67
C ASN A 334 -18.65 -24.40 10.99
N GLY A 335 -19.09 -23.42 10.20
CA GLY A 335 -20.36 -22.72 10.36
C GLY A 335 -20.28 -21.39 11.08
N GLU A 336 -19.18 -21.10 11.78
CA GLU A 336 -18.98 -19.81 12.45
C GLU A 336 -18.95 -18.66 11.44
N VAL A 337 -19.58 -17.54 11.80
CA VAL A 337 -19.61 -16.34 10.97
C VAL A 337 -19.18 -15.16 11.82
N ARG A 338 -18.03 -14.59 11.45
CA ARG A 338 -17.52 -13.37 12.07
C ARG A 338 -17.68 -12.19 11.15
N ARG A 339 -18.16 -11.07 11.68
CA ARG A 339 -18.29 -9.81 10.93
C ARG A 339 -17.78 -8.67 11.77
N SER A 340 -17.22 -7.66 11.13
CA SER A 340 -16.85 -6.43 11.81
C SER A 340 -17.15 -5.21 10.96
N LEU A 341 -17.47 -4.12 11.66
CA LEU A 341 -17.52 -2.77 11.12
C LEU A 341 -16.54 -1.92 11.92
N SER A 342 -15.62 -1.24 11.26
CA SER A 342 -14.68 -0.34 11.91
C SER A 342 -14.63 1.02 11.23
N LEU A 343 -14.55 2.05 12.05
CA LEU A 343 -14.30 3.42 11.65
C LEU A 343 -13.03 3.89 12.37
N SER A 344 -12.13 4.52 11.65
CA SER A 344 -10.98 5.19 12.25
C SER A 344 -10.78 6.56 11.63
N GLN A 345 -10.50 7.55 12.47
CA GLN A 345 -10.09 8.89 12.07
C GLN A 345 -8.74 9.18 12.71
N GLN A 346 -7.76 9.47 11.87
CA GLN A 346 -6.45 9.97 12.27
C GLN A 346 -6.39 11.49 12.10
N TRP A 347 -5.90 12.18 13.12
CA TRP A 347 -5.47 13.57 13.05
C TRP A 347 -3.96 13.65 12.93
N GLU A 348 -3.48 14.32 11.88
CA GLU A 348 -2.05 14.55 11.63
C GLU A 348 -1.59 15.79 12.43
N ILE A 349 -1.23 15.62 13.72
CA ILE A 349 -0.84 16.75 14.60
C ILE A 349 0.50 17.35 14.15
N SER A 350 1.47 16.51 13.80
CA SER A 350 2.74 16.90 13.20
C SER A 350 3.25 15.77 12.30
N ARG A 351 4.39 15.98 11.63
CA ARG A 351 5.06 14.91 10.86
C ARG A 351 5.13 13.60 11.65
N ASN A 352 5.59 13.68 12.90
CA ASN A 352 5.93 12.52 13.72
C ASN A 352 4.95 12.29 14.90
N LEU A 353 3.79 12.94 14.89
CA LEU A 353 2.77 12.75 15.94
C LEU A 353 1.39 12.71 15.32
N GLY A 354 0.62 11.68 15.64
CA GLY A 354 -0.77 11.53 15.25
C GLY A 354 -1.65 11.18 16.44
N LEU A 355 -2.93 11.52 16.33
CA LEU A 355 -3.98 11.09 17.26
C LEU A 355 -5.00 10.29 16.46
N ARG A 356 -5.44 9.15 16.96
CA ARG A 356 -6.40 8.29 16.27
C ARG A 356 -7.59 7.99 17.17
N LEU A 357 -8.79 8.24 16.67
CA LEU A 357 -10.01 7.70 17.24
C LEU A 357 -10.45 6.51 16.39
N ALA A 358 -10.62 5.35 17.03
CA ALA A 358 -11.13 4.15 16.40
C ALA A 358 -12.40 3.67 17.10
N ALA A 359 -13.41 3.31 16.32
CA ALA A 359 -14.62 2.65 16.77
C ALA A 359 -14.79 1.35 16.00
N LYS A 360 -15.05 0.24 16.71
CA LYS A 360 -15.23 -1.08 16.10
C LYS A 360 -16.45 -1.75 16.68
N ARG A 361 -17.21 -2.44 15.84
CA ARG A 361 -18.29 -3.33 16.24
C ARG A 361 -18.07 -4.70 15.64
N GLU A 362 -18.09 -5.72 16.49
CA GLU A 362 -17.84 -7.10 16.13
C GLU A 362 -19.08 -7.96 16.34
N PHE A 363 -19.26 -8.93 15.47
CA PHE A 363 -20.34 -9.90 15.52
C PHE A 363 -19.74 -11.30 15.32
N SER A 364 -20.17 -12.26 16.12
CA SER A 364 -19.82 -13.68 16.04
C SER A 364 -21.08 -14.50 16.31
N GLN A 365 -21.15 -15.77 15.90
CA GLN A 365 -22.23 -16.65 16.36
C GLN A 365 -21.96 -17.20 17.77
N LEU A 366 -20.71 -17.15 18.24
CA LEU A 366 -20.27 -17.67 19.53
C LEU A 366 -20.46 -16.67 20.69
N ALA A 367 -20.58 -15.38 20.38
CA ALA A 367 -20.68 -14.32 21.38
C ALA A 367 -21.68 -13.22 20.99
N SER A 368 -22.18 -12.51 21.99
CA SER A 368 -22.96 -11.29 21.78
C SER A 368 -22.11 -10.23 21.07
N PRO A 369 -22.72 -9.37 20.21
CA PRO A 369 -21.98 -8.31 19.55
C PRO A 369 -21.25 -7.40 20.55
N GLN A 370 -20.01 -7.06 20.26
CA GLN A 370 -19.15 -6.22 21.11
C GLN A 370 -18.89 -4.89 20.43
N ASN A 371 -18.88 -3.80 21.19
CA ASN A 371 -18.46 -2.48 20.71
C ASN A 371 -17.14 -2.09 21.39
N GLU A 372 -16.29 -1.42 20.63
CA GLU A 372 -15.02 -0.91 21.12
C GLU A 372 -14.83 0.53 20.66
N LEU A 373 -14.34 1.37 21.57
CA LEU A 373 -13.86 2.72 21.28
C LEU A 373 -12.43 2.84 21.81
N LEU A 374 -11.54 3.40 21.01
CA LEU A 374 -10.14 3.60 21.36
C LEU A 374 -9.68 4.98 20.89
N LEU A 375 -9.08 5.74 21.81
CA LEU A 375 -8.31 6.93 21.47
C LEU A 375 -6.83 6.62 21.66
N GLU A 376 -6.03 6.78 20.60
CA GLU A 376 -4.62 6.39 20.56
C GLU A 376 -3.73 7.56 20.11
N LEU A 377 -2.68 7.84 20.86
CA LEU A 377 -1.59 8.71 20.47
C LEU A 377 -0.51 7.88 19.77
N LYS A 378 -0.11 8.28 18.56
CA LYS A 378 0.90 7.61 17.74
C LYS A 378 2.12 8.51 17.60
N TRP A 379 3.25 8.09 18.15
CA TRP A 379 4.53 8.78 18.01
C TRP A 379 5.43 8.03 17.04
N TYR A 380 5.67 8.64 15.89
CA TYR A 380 6.55 8.10 14.86
C TYR A 380 7.98 8.50 15.19
N HIS A 381 8.88 7.53 15.21
CA HIS A 381 10.28 7.76 15.49
C HIS A 381 11.14 6.82 14.64
N TYR A 382 12.43 7.14 14.58
CA TYR A 382 13.45 6.34 13.93
C TYR A 382 13.32 6.23 12.41
#